data_AF-A0A518HXT5-F1
#
_entry.id   AF-A0A518HXT5-F1
#
_cell.length_a   1.000
_cell.length_b   1.000
_cell.length_c   1.000
_cell.angle_alpha   90.00
_cell.angle_beta   90.00
_cell.angle_gamma   90.00
#
_symmetry.space_group_name_H-M   'P 1'
#
loop_
_entity.id
_entity.type
_entity.pdbx_description
1 polymer ?
#
loop_
_entity_poly.entity_id
_entity_poly.type
_entity_poly.pdbx_seq_one_letter_code
_entity_poly.pdbx_strand_id
1 'polypeptide(L)'
;MAKKQRIPHKFLPWIDARKKFRLSNAHIQMARELGLSPKRFGSYADTKDQPWKVPLPQFIENQYEKQFGKERPDVVLSIEEIAAAHVAKRAQRKADKLKAASESEPTEAPPEQP
;
A
#
# COMPACT_ATOMS: atom_id res chain seq x y z
N MET A 1 -10.80 19.86 13.79
CA MET A 1 -10.38 18.48 14.17
C MET A 1 -9.72 17.83 12.97
N ALA A 2 -8.43 17.49 13.05
CA ALA A 2 -7.73 16.83 11.95
C ALA A 2 -8.44 15.49 11.66
N LYS A 3 -9.07 15.39 10.48
CA LYS A 3 -9.70 14.16 10.01
C LYS A 3 -8.60 13.10 9.98
N LYS A 4 -8.62 12.15 10.93
CA LYS A 4 -7.73 10.98 10.92
C LYS A 4 -7.83 10.38 9.52
N GLN A 5 -6.76 10.47 8.76
CA GLN A 5 -6.70 9.98 7.39
C GLN A 5 -7.12 8.51 7.43
N ARG A 6 -8.28 8.19 6.87
CA ARG A 6 -8.87 6.86 6.96
C ARG A 6 -8.00 5.93 6.12
N ILE A 7 -7.18 5.13 6.80
CA ILE A 7 -6.34 4.12 6.15
C ILE A 7 -7.28 3.12 5.47
N PRO A 8 -7.17 2.91 4.15
CA PRO A 8 -8.01 1.94 3.44
C PRO A 8 -7.82 0.52 4.00
N HIS A 9 -8.91 -0.26 4.04
CA HIS A 9 -8.92 -1.62 4.60
C HIS A 9 -7.90 -2.57 3.94
N LYS A 10 -7.45 -2.26 2.71
CA LYS A 10 -6.40 -3.01 1.99
C LYS A 10 -5.02 -2.92 2.66
N PHE A 11 -4.73 -1.83 3.38
CA PHE A 11 -3.43 -1.56 3.98
C PHE A 11 -3.37 -1.96 5.46
N LEU A 12 -4.51 -2.09 6.14
CA LEU A 12 -4.57 -2.51 7.54
C LEU A 12 -3.88 -3.86 7.82
N PRO A 13 -4.04 -4.91 6.99
CA PRO A 13 -3.35 -6.19 7.22
C PRO A 13 -1.83 -6.08 7.19
N TRP A 14 -1.28 -5.15 6.41
CA TRP A 14 0.16 -4.92 6.36
C TRP A 14 0.66 -4.20 7.61
N ILE A 15 -0.12 -3.25 8.14
CA ILE A 15 0.21 -2.56 9.40
C ILE A 15 0.14 -3.54 10.58
N ASP A 16 -0.89 -4.38 10.61
CA ASP A 16 -1.08 -5.39 11.65
C ASP A 16 0.06 -6.44 11.61
N ALA A 17 0.36 -6.97 10.43
CA ALA A 17 1.49 -7.89 10.23
C ALA A 17 2.83 -7.25 10.63
N ARG A 18 3.05 -5.96 10.29
CA ARG A 18 4.24 -5.21 10.71
C ARG A 18 4.40 -5.22 12.22
N LYS A 19 3.33 -4.88 12.95
CA LYS A 19 3.34 -4.84 14.43
C LYS A 19 3.47 -6.23 15.03
N LYS A 20 2.75 -7.21 14.50
CA LYS A 20 2.71 -8.59 15.01
C LYS A 20 4.06 -9.30 14.86
N PHE A 21 4.72 -9.14 13.73
CA PHE A 21 5.99 -9.81 13.41
C PHE A 21 7.22 -8.90 13.59
N ARG A 22 7.04 -7.71 14.19
CA ARG A 22 8.11 -6.71 14.45
C ARG A 22 8.94 -6.40 13.19
N LEU A 23 8.26 -6.27 12.06
CA LEU A 23 8.90 -5.98 10.78
C LEU A 23 9.16 -4.48 10.63
N SER A 24 10.28 -4.10 10.03
CA SER A 24 10.55 -2.73 9.61
C SER A 24 9.79 -2.37 8.34
N ASN A 25 9.67 -1.07 8.05
CA ASN A 25 9.08 -0.60 6.78
C ASN A 25 9.81 -1.18 5.57
N ALA A 26 11.14 -1.36 5.65
CA ALA A 26 11.93 -2.04 4.64
C ALA A 26 11.49 -3.49 4.39
N HIS A 27 11.29 -4.29 5.45
CA HIS A 27 10.82 -5.68 5.30
C HIS A 27 9.42 -5.75 4.68
N ILE A 28 8.53 -4.82 5.04
CA ILE A 28 7.20 -4.76 4.44
C ILE A 28 7.28 -4.38 2.96
N GLN A 29 8.18 -3.46 2.59
CA GLN A 29 8.43 -3.12 1.20
C GLN A 29 9.00 -4.31 0.42
N MET A 30 10.05 -4.96 0.93
CA MET A 30 10.64 -6.16 0.32
C MET A 30 9.59 -7.24 0.11
N ALA A 31 8.76 -7.53 1.12
CA ALA A 31 7.74 -8.55 1.02
C ALA A 31 6.67 -8.22 -0.03
N ARG A 32 6.40 -6.94 -0.29
CA ARG A 32 5.50 -6.51 -1.37
C ARG A 32 6.12 -6.69 -2.75
N GLU A 33 7.40 -6.35 -2.91
CA GLU A 33 8.13 -6.57 -4.17
C GLU A 33 8.29 -8.06 -4.47
N LEU A 34 8.50 -8.88 -3.44
CA LEU A 34 8.51 -10.35 -3.52
C LEU A 34 7.13 -10.96 -3.79
N GLY A 35 6.05 -10.17 -3.79
CA GLY A 35 4.68 -10.68 -4.00
C GLY A 35 4.12 -11.48 -2.82
N LEU A 36 4.71 -11.38 -1.63
CA LEU A 36 4.22 -12.05 -0.43
C LEU A 36 2.92 -11.40 0.07
N SER A 37 2.12 -12.18 0.79
CA SER A 37 0.85 -11.73 1.34
C SER A 37 0.88 -11.67 2.87
N PRO A 38 0.34 -10.59 3.49
CA PRO A 38 0.39 -10.41 4.94
C PRO A 38 -0.42 -11.46 5.69
N LYS A 39 -1.41 -12.08 5.03
CA LYS A 39 -2.19 -13.20 5.58
C LYS A 39 -1.35 -14.47 5.77
N ARG A 40 -0.34 -14.70 4.92
CA ARG A 40 0.54 -15.88 4.98
C ARG A 40 1.73 -15.69 5.90
N PHE A 41 1.97 -14.48 6.40
CA PHE A 41 3.07 -14.19 7.33
C PHE A 41 3.02 -15.03 8.60
N GLY A 42 1.81 -15.41 9.06
CA GLY A 42 1.63 -16.40 10.12
C GLY A 42 2.38 -17.69 9.81
N SER A 43 2.03 -18.35 8.71
CA SER A 43 2.65 -19.61 8.28
C SER A 43 4.16 -19.52 8.03
N TYR A 44 4.66 -18.35 7.63
CA TYR A 44 6.10 -18.13 7.47
C TYR A 44 6.82 -17.92 8.82
N ALA A 45 6.17 -17.26 9.78
CA ALA A 45 6.69 -17.00 11.12
C ALA A 45 6.41 -18.12 12.14
N ASP A 46 5.58 -19.11 11.80
CA ASP A 46 5.39 -20.31 12.59
C ASP A 46 6.72 -21.11 12.59
N THR A 47 7.54 -20.83 13.60
CA THR A 47 8.84 -21.47 13.87
C THR A 47 8.72 -22.60 14.93
N LYS A 48 7.52 -22.80 15.51
CA LYS A 48 7.30 -23.72 16.64
C LYS A 48 7.80 -25.15 16.38
N ASP A 49 7.64 -25.63 15.16
CA ASP A 49 7.99 -27.01 14.78
C ASP A 49 9.23 -27.09 13.88
N GLN A 50 9.88 -25.95 13.58
CA GLN A 50 11.01 -25.89 12.65
C GLN A 50 12.13 -24.98 13.19
N PRO A 51 12.97 -25.48 14.12
CA PRO A 51 14.05 -24.69 14.74
C PRO A 51 15.14 -24.26 13.75
N TRP A 52 15.22 -24.91 12.59
CA TRP A 52 16.12 -24.53 11.48
C TRP A 52 15.57 -23.39 10.61
N LYS A 53 14.35 -22.92 10.89
CA LYS A 53 13.67 -21.89 10.11
C LYS A 53 14.02 -20.52 10.68
N VAL A 54 14.66 -19.69 9.86
CA VAL A 54 15.05 -18.32 10.22
C VAL A 54 13.82 -17.47 10.54
N PRO A 55 13.95 -16.45 11.42
CA PRO A 55 12.85 -15.53 11.69
C PRO A 55 12.36 -14.86 10.41
N LEU A 56 11.05 -14.56 10.35
CA LEU A 56 10.40 -13.93 9.19
C LEU A 56 11.15 -12.72 8.58
N PRO A 57 11.71 -11.76 9.35
CA PRO A 57 12.53 -10.69 8.78
C PRO A 57 13.72 -11.21 7.96
N GLN A 58 14.52 -12.12 8.53
CA GLN A 58 15.66 -12.71 7.83
C GLN A 58 15.23 -13.53 6.62
N PHE A 59 14.08 -14.21 6.69
CA PHE A 59 13.53 -14.90 5.53
C PHE A 59 13.24 -13.94 4.37
N ILE A 60 12.65 -12.77 4.66
CA ILE A 60 12.34 -11.75 3.67
C ILE A 60 13.64 -11.18 3.07
N GLU A 61 14.62 -10.86 3.91
CA GLU A 61 15.95 -10.37 3.49
C GLU A 61 16.65 -11.36 2.56
N ASN A 62 16.74 -12.64 2.95
CA ASN A 62 17.34 -13.68 2.12
C ASN A 62 16.63 -13.89 0.78
N GLN A 63 15.30 -13.85 0.77
CA GLN A 63 14.52 -13.99 -0.46
C GLN A 63 14.68 -12.76 -1.38
N TYR A 64 14.77 -11.58 -0.80
CA TYR A 64 14.99 -10.33 -1.53
C TYR A 64 16.38 -10.32 -2.16
N GLU A 65 17.42 -10.67 -1.41
CA GLU A 65 18.78 -10.79 -1.92
C GLU A 65 18.88 -11.83 -3.04
N LYS A 66 18.22 -12.99 -2.91
CA LYS A 66 18.22 -14.01 -3.97
C LYS A 66 17.59 -13.54 -5.29
N GLN A 67 16.52 -12.73 -5.24
CA GLN A 67 15.84 -12.28 -6.46
C GLN A 67 16.41 -10.98 -7.04
N PHE A 68 16.88 -10.08 -6.19
CA PHE A 68 17.29 -8.73 -6.59
C PHE A 68 18.79 -8.47 -6.44
N GLY A 69 19.54 -9.34 -5.76
CA GLY A 69 20.98 -9.19 -5.50
C GLY A 69 21.30 -8.02 -4.57
N LYS A 70 20.32 -7.55 -3.78
CA LYS A 70 20.44 -6.41 -2.88
C LYS A 70 19.90 -6.78 -1.51
N GLU A 71 20.55 -6.29 -0.46
CA GLU A 71 20.13 -6.54 0.91
C GLU A 71 18.93 -5.66 1.33
N ARG A 72 18.76 -4.50 0.68
CA ARG A 72 17.71 -3.52 1.00
C ARG A 72 17.12 -2.86 -0.24
N PRO A 73 15.82 -2.54 -0.25
CA PRO A 73 15.21 -1.73 -1.29
C PRO A 73 15.73 -0.30 -1.22
N ASP A 74 15.97 0.28 -2.40
CA ASP A 74 16.42 1.66 -2.56
C ASP A 74 15.38 2.67 -2.06
N VAL A 75 14.10 2.34 -2.27
CA VAL A 75 12.96 3.16 -1.89
C VAL A 75 12.15 2.43 -0.80
N VAL A 76 12.33 2.85 0.44
CA VAL A 76 11.57 2.33 1.59
C VAL A 76 10.37 3.23 1.85
N LEU A 77 9.19 2.85 1.36
CA LEU A 77 7.93 3.54 1.66
C LEU A 77 7.18 2.83 2.78
N SER A 78 6.70 3.58 3.76
CA SER A 78 5.81 3.06 4.79
C SER A 78 4.44 2.76 4.20
N ILE A 79 3.76 1.75 4.76
CA ILE A 79 2.37 1.42 4.35
C ILE A 79 1.43 2.62 4.48
N GLU A 80 1.68 3.48 5.47
CA GLU A 80 0.91 4.71 5.73
C GLU A 80 1.07 5.73 4.60
N GLU A 81 2.30 5.90 4.08
CA GLU A 81 2.61 6.79 2.95
C GLU A 81 1.96 6.27 1.66
N ILE A 82 2.01 4.96 1.44
CA ILE A 82 1.41 4.32 0.26
C ILE A 82 -0.11 4.39 0.32
N ALA A 83 -0.69 4.23 1.52
CA ALA A 83 -2.11 4.42 1.75
C ALA A 83 -2.55 5.85 1.44
N ALA A 84 -1.79 6.85 1.92
CA ALA A 84 -2.05 8.26 1.64
C ALA A 84 -1.94 8.57 0.15
N ALA A 85 -0.90 8.10 -0.53
CA ALA A 85 -0.73 8.27 -1.98
C ALA A 85 -1.87 7.63 -2.78
N HIS A 86 -2.35 6.46 -2.34
CA HIS A 86 -3.49 5.79 -2.99
C HIS A 86 -4.79 6.59 -2.83
N VAL A 87 -5.05 7.14 -1.63
CA VAL A 87 -6.21 8.00 -1.37
C VAL A 87 -6.12 9.29 -2.18
N ALA A 88 -4.95 9.94 -2.21
CA ALA A 88 -4.71 11.16 -2.98
C ALA A 88 -4.93 10.94 -4.47
N LYS A 89 -4.38 9.86 -5.04
CA LYS A 89 -4.58 9.53 -6.46
C LYS A 89 -6.04 9.23 -6.79
N ARG A 90 -6.78 8.60 -5.88
CA ARG A 90 -8.22 8.38 -6.04
C ARG A 90 -9.03 9.68 -5.96
N ALA A 91 -8.65 10.59 -5.06
CA ALA A 91 -9.27 11.91 -4.94
C ALA A 91 -9.02 12.76 -6.19
N GLN A 92 -7.80 12.76 -6.73
CA GLN A 92 -7.46 13.43 -7.99
C GLN A 92 -8.29 12.87 -9.16
N ARG A 93 -8.37 11.55 -9.32
CA ARG A 93 -9.23 10.93 -10.35
C ARG A 93 -10.71 11.31 -10.21
N LYS A 94 -11.20 11.45 -8.97
CA LYS A 94 -12.57 11.89 -8.72
C LYS A 94 -12.75 13.36 -9.11
N ALA A 95 -11.81 14.23 -8.74
CA ALA A 95 -11.85 15.65 -9.09
C ALA A 95 -11.75 15.88 -10.59
N ASP A 96 -10.87 15.15 -11.28
CA ASP A 96 -10.72 15.17 -12.73
C ASP A 96 -12.01 14.72 -13.44
N LYS A 97 -12.62 13.62 -12.96
CA LYS A 97 -13.93 13.17 -13.47
C LYS A 97 -15.05 14.18 -13.23
N LEU A 98 -15.07 14.86 -12.07
CA LEU A 98 -16.05 15.92 -11.79
C LEU A 98 -15.83 17.15 -12.67
N LYS A 99 -14.57 17.55 -12.90
CA LYS A 99 -14.22 18.65 -13.79
C LYS A 99 -14.59 18.34 -15.24
N ALA A 100 -14.27 17.14 -15.72
CA ALA A 100 -14.65 16.69 -17.05
C ALA A 100 -16.17 16.62 -17.24
N ALA A 101 -16.93 16.25 -16.20
CA ALA A 101 -18.39 16.23 -16.24
C ALA A 101 -19.02 17.65 -16.19
N SER A 102 -18.37 18.62 -15.53
CA SER A 102 -18.84 20.01 -15.50
C SER A 102 -18.43 20.82 -16.74
N GLU A 103 -17.37 20.41 -17.44
CA GLU A 103 -16.89 21.08 -18.66
C GLU A 103 -17.63 20.59 -19.93
N SER A 104 -18.35 19.46 -19.85
CA SER A 104 -19.28 19.00 -20.88
C SER A 104 -20.64 19.72 -20.90
N GLU A 105 -20.86 20.73 -20.07
CA GLU A 105 -21.99 21.67 -20.17
C GLU A 105 -21.50 23.09 -20.48
N PRO A 106 -21.17 23.42 -21.73
CA PRO A 106 -21.29 24.79 -22.20
C PRO A 106 -22.75 25.06 -22.57
N THR A 107 -23.38 25.92 -21.78
CA THR A 107 -24.42 26.90 -22.16
C THR A 107 -24.90 26.87 -23.61
N GLU A 108 -26.21 26.68 -23.78
CA GLU A 108 -27.01 27.65 -24.52
C GLU A 108 -28.37 27.80 -23.81
N ALA A 109 -28.60 28.98 -23.23
CA ALA A 109 -29.85 29.37 -22.60
C ALA A 109 -30.66 30.27 -23.58
N PRO A 110 -32.01 30.18 -23.59
CA PRO A 110 -32.94 30.94 -24.46
C PRO A 110 -33.11 32.39 -23.95
N PRO A 111 -33.83 33.36 -24.59
CA PRO A 111 -34.89 33.27 -25.62
C PRO A 111 -34.82 34.36 -26.74
N GLU A 112 -35.61 34.26 -27.82
CA GLU A 112 -36.22 35.49 -28.40
C GLU A 112 -37.43 35.19 -29.29
N GLN A 113 -38.54 35.85 -28.94
CA GLN A 113 -39.74 35.98 -29.76
C GLN A 113 -39.53 37.09 -30.81
N PRO A 114 -40.37 37.15 -31.85
CA PRO A 114 -41.46 38.14 -31.76
C PRO A 114 -42.86 37.56 -32.02
#